data_AF-A0A2G8KDH8-F1
#
_entry.id   AF-A0A2G8KDH8-F1
#
_cell.length_a   1.000
_cell.length_b   1.000
_cell.length_c   1.000
_cell.angle_alpha   90.00
_cell.angle_beta   90.00
_cell.angle_gamma   90.00
#
_symmetry.space_group_name_H-M   'P 1'
#
loop_
_entity.id
_entity.type
_entity.pdbx_description
1 polymer ?
#
loop_
_entity_poly.entity_id
_entity_poly.type
_entity_poly.pdbx_seq_one_letter_code
_entity_poly.pdbx_strand_id
1 'polypeptide(L)'
;MDGLRILQPDIQEFLQEVPDNVAGIFKVASMASGALLYEASREFQKKSQKADEYIRLIHDDLPNAVKQCLEAAGEEFEPNTQKSLLRAASFGRCFLTNSNPSQFVKMCQTLRVRNAAYDFTVGIPLTLVQLNRLSVEVLIDRLIRRREWELAMNISKYLKLSDSESRILTHWACYQVELKKKSDSEIAASIKSKLGDAPSISYSEIAKKASEISRNELAVKLLDYEPRASEQVPLLLTMSSTEAALRKSIESGDTDLVHTVLIRLMKKMKMQDFLMMLTNYPEAQSLYMQYCRQEQPQSLIDLHYQNDNFQEMAGCHIRNSYEQKTLAKQIDYLRSAQENYTRSRNEFAAKCTDEQRKLLDCQQQIEEKHEVEFVGLSVHDTAHKLIVSGLPKLAESIRKDFRIPDKRFWFLKIDALAVKGDWLEIEKFSKSKKSPIGYEPFVHVCLKYNQNFEAKKYVSRVAPEKKAKVHILLGLYNEAADLAFQQKNEDDLNQILRICSSNRELATKIQNMKAQLSRR
;
A
#
# COMPACT_ATOMS: atom_id res chain seq x y z
N MET A 1 -32.57 -11.74 43.79
CA MET A 1 -31.76 -12.42 44.81
C MET A 1 -32.61 -13.57 45.32
N ASP A 2 -32.02 -14.75 45.43
CA ASP A 2 -32.63 -16.05 45.72
C ASP A 2 -32.27 -16.57 47.12
N GLY A 3 -31.64 -15.72 47.93
CA GLY A 3 -31.27 -16.00 49.32
C GLY A 3 -30.49 -14.84 49.94
N LEU A 4 -30.08 -15.03 51.19
CA LEU A 4 -29.30 -14.10 52.01
C LEU A 4 -27.85 -14.58 52.10
N ARG A 5 -26.89 -13.67 51.92
CA ARG A 5 -25.46 -13.94 52.14
C ARG A 5 -25.03 -13.39 53.49
N ILE A 6 -24.45 -14.24 54.31
CA ILE A 6 -23.90 -13.87 55.61
C ILE A 6 -22.38 -13.82 55.44
N LEU A 7 -21.80 -12.66 55.69
CA LEU A 7 -20.36 -12.41 55.56
C LEU A 7 -19.78 -12.18 56.95
N GLN A 8 -18.89 -13.06 57.36
CA GLN A 8 -18.02 -12.93 58.51
C GLN A 8 -16.57 -12.73 58.03
N PRO A 9 -15.64 -12.29 58.90
CA PRO A 9 -14.24 -12.07 58.51
C PRO A 9 -13.60 -13.28 57.82
N ASP A 10 -13.92 -14.49 58.26
CA ASP A 10 -13.31 -15.73 57.79
C ASP A 10 -14.30 -16.70 57.11
N ILE A 11 -15.61 -16.39 57.13
CA ILE A 11 -16.67 -17.30 56.70
C ILE A 11 -17.67 -16.58 55.79
N GLN A 12 -18.05 -17.23 54.69
CA GLN A 12 -19.15 -16.81 53.85
C GLN A 12 -20.21 -17.92 53.79
N GLU A 13 -21.39 -17.63 54.34
CA GLU A 13 -22.54 -18.54 54.33
C GLU A 13 -23.64 -18.02 53.40
N PHE A 14 -24.44 -18.95 52.89
CA PHE A 14 -25.60 -18.65 52.06
C PHE A 14 -26.84 -19.32 52.64
N LEU A 15 -27.83 -18.50 53.00
CA LEU A 15 -29.10 -18.93 53.54
C LEU A 15 -30.17 -18.76 52.48
N GLN A 16 -30.86 -19.84 52.13
CA GLN A 16 -32.00 -19.81 51.22
C GLN A 16 -33.14 -20.66 51.77
N GLU A 17 -34.36 -20.37 51.32
CA GLU A 17 -35.47 -21.29 51.48
C GLU A 17 -35.17 -22.58 50.69
N VAL A 18 -35.52 -23.73 51.26
CA VAL A 18 -35.25 -25.03 50.62
C VAL A 18 -36.08 -25.12 49.33
N PRO A 19 -35.45 -25.28 48.14
CA PRO A 19 -36.20 -25.27 46.88
C PRO A 19 -37.19 -26.43 46.77
N ASP A 20 -38.32 -26.20 46.11
CA ASP A 20 -39.44 -27.17 45.99
C ASP A 20 -39.00 -28.53 45.43
N ASN A 21 -38.08 -28.51 44.45
CA ASN A 21 -37.54 -29.74 43.85
C ASN A 21 -36.73 -30.57 44.86
N VAL A 22 -35.98 -29.91 45.75
CA VAL A 22 -35.20 -30.55 46.81
C VAL A 22 -36.13 -31.05 47.92
N ALA A 23 -37.06 -30.19 48.36
CA ALA A 23 -38.06 -30.54 49.36
C ALA A 23 -38.91 -31.72 48.90
N GLY A 24 -39.32 -31.74 47.64
CA GLY A 24 -40.05 -32.85 47.03
C GLY A 24 -39.30 -34.18 47.06
N ILE A 25 -37.98 -34.20 47.06
CA ILE A 25 -37.19 -35.44 47.09
C ILE A 25 -36.89 -35.89 48.53
N PHE A 26 -36.48 -34.96 49.41
CA PHE A 26 -35.96 -35.29 50.74
C PHE A 26 -36.97 -35.16 51.89
N LYS A 27 -38.17 -34.62 51.64
CA LYS A 27 -39.23 -34.56 52.67
C LYS A 27 -39.59 -35.97 53.14
N VAL A 28 -39.76 -36.13 54.45
CA VAL A 28 -40.14 -37.41 55.07
C VAL A 28 -41.46 -37.90 54.47
N ALA A 29 -41.47 -39.17 54.03
CA ALA A 29 -42.61 -39.80 53.36
C ALA A 29 -43.08 -39.09 52.08
N SER A 30 -42.17 -38.44 51.35
CA SER A 30 -42.50 -37.85 50.06
C SER A 30 -42.85 -38.93 49.03
N MET A 31 -44.00 -38.76 48.38
CA MET A 31 -44.46 -39.58 47.25
C MET A 31 -44.23 -38.88 45.90
N ALA A 32 -43.38 -37.86 45.86
CA ALA A 32 -43.05 -37.20 44.60
C ALA A 32 -42.27 -38.16 43.70
N SER A 33 -42.47 -38.05 42.38
CA SER A 33 -41.87 -38.94 41.39
C SER A 33 -40.33 -38.94 41.46
N GLY A 34 -39.71 -37.79 41.75
CA GLY A 34 -38.28 -37.68 42.00
C GLY A 34 -37.80 -38.38 43.28
N ALA A 35 -38.61 -38.40 44.35
CA ALA A 35 -38.29 -39.10 45.60
C ALA A 35 -38.28 -40.62 45.37
N LEU A 36 -39.31 -41.14 44.69
CA LEU A 36 -39.42 -42.55 44.34
C LEU A 36 -38.29 -42.99 43.40
N LEU A 37 -37.89 -42.15 42.43
CA LEU A 37 -36.74 -42.42 41.56
C LEU A 37 -35.42 -42.44 42.35
N TYR A 38 -35.27 -41.53 43.32
CA TYR A 38 -34.10 -41.49 44.20
C TYR A 38 -34.01 -42.75 45.08
N GLU A 39 -35.13 -43.20 45.66
CA GLU A 39 -35.21 -44.47 46.39
C GLU A 39 -34.94 -45.68 45.49
N ALA A 40 -35.52 -45.72 44.29
CA ALA A 40 -35.28 -46.76 43.30
C ALA A 40 -33.79 -46.90 42.98
N SER A 41 -33.09 -45.77 42.78
CA SER A 41 -31.65 -45.76 42.54
C SER A 41 -30.84 -46.26 43.74
N ARG A 42 -31.28 -46.01 44.98
CA ARG A 42 -30.61 -46.51 46.20
C ARG A 42 -30.82 -48.01 46.38
N GLU A 43 -32.05 -48.50 46.18
CA GLU A 43 -32.35 -49.93 46.23
C GLU A 43 -31.63 -50.70 45.13
N PHE A 44 -31.48 -50.09 43.94
CA PHE A 44 -30.68 -50.66 42.85
C PHE A 44 -29.21 -50.81 43.25
N GLN A 45 -28.62 -49.81 43.90
CA GLN A 45 -27.23 -49.89 44.41
C GLN A 45 -27.06 -51.00 45.45
N LYS A 46 -28.11 -51.31 46.24
CA LYS A 46 -28.14 -52.43 47.18
C LYS A 46 -28.42 -53.79 46.52
N LYS A 47 -28.61 -53.83 45.19
CA LYS A 47 -29.04 -55.03 44.42
C LYS A 47 -30.38 -55.60 44.89
N SER A 48 -31.27 -54.73 45.35
CA SER A 48 -32.62 -55.07 45.83
C SER A 48 -33.62 -55.07 44.68
N GLN A 49 -34.53 -56.06 44.66
CA GLN A 49 -35.59 -56.17 43.63
C GLN A 49 -36.62 -55.04 43.72
N LYS A 50 -36.72 -54.38 44.89
CA LYS A 50 -37.62 -53.24 45.13
C LYS A 50 -37.39 -52.07 44.16
N ALA A 51 -36.20 -51.95 43.59
CA ALA A 51 -35.91 -50.94 42.58
C ALA A 51 -36.84 -51.03 41.36
N ASP A 52 -37.19 -52.25 40.92
CA ASP A 52 -38.12 -52.46 39.79
C ASP A 52 -39.55 -52.06 40.17
N GLU A 53 -39.98 -52.36 41.40
CA GLU A 53 -41.30 -51.97 41.91
C GLU A 53 -41.45 -50.43 41.88
N TYR A 54 -40.46 -49.70 42.38
CA TYR A 54 -40.47 -48.24 42.34
C TYR A 54 -40.47 -47.67 40.92
N ILE A 55 -39.70 -48.26 39.99
CA ILE A 55 -39.70 -47.81 38.59
C ILE A 55 -41.06 -48.05 37.92
N ARG A 56 -41.72 -49.18 38.18
CA ARG A 56 -43.07 -49.46 37.66
C ARG A 56 -44.10 -48.46 38.19
N LEU A 57 -44.00 -48.06 39.45
CA LEU A 57 -44.89 -47.07 40.06
C LEU A 57 -44.80 -45.69 39.39
N ILE A 58 -43.61 -45.31 38.90
CA ILE A 58 -43.37 -43.99 38.29
C ILE A 58 -43.24 -44.03 36.77
N HIS A 59 -43.55 -45.16 36.11
CA HIS A 59 -43.29 -45.37 34.69
C HIS A 59 -43.79 -44.23 33.81
N ASP A 60 -45.03 -43.77 34.03
CA ASP A 60 -45.68 -42.74 33.22
C ASP A 60 -45.15 -41.32 33.51
N ASP A 61 -44.60 -41.09 34.70
CA ASP A 61 -44.08 -39.78 35.14
C ASP A 61 -42.54 -39.75 35.25
N LEU A 62 -41.88 -40.78 34.73
CA LEU A 62 -40.43 -40.94 34.78
C LEU A 62 -39.65 -39.77 34.15
N PRO A 63 -40.09 -39.14 33.04
CA PRO A 63 -39.42 -37.95 32.51
C PRO A 63 -39.39 -36.79 33.51
N ASN A 64 -40.49 -36.56 34.24
CA ASN A 64 -40.56 -35.52 35.26
C ASN A 64 -39.75 -35.90 36.50
N ALA A 65 -39.74 -37.17 36.90
CA ALA A 65 -38.88 -37.67 37.97
C ALA A 65 -37.39 -37.44 37.68
N VAL A 66 -36.93 -37.74 36.46
CA VAL A 66 -35.55 -37.49 36.03
C VAL A 66 -35.24 -36.00 36.04
N LYS A 67 -36.15 -35.16 35.53
CA LYS A 67 -36.01 -33.70 35.54
C LYS A 67 -35.93 -33.16 36.97
N GLN A 68 -36.80 -33.61 37.87
CA GLN A 68 -36.83 -33.19 39.27
C GLN A 68 -35.53 -33.56 39.99
N CYS A 69 -35.02 -34.78 39.82
CA CYS A 69 -33.72 -35.20 40.35
C CYS A 69 -32.56 -34.36 39.79
N LEU A 70 -32.63 -34.00 38.50
CA LEU A 70 -31.60 -33.19 37.84
C LEU A 70 -31.60 -31.74 38.34
N GLU A 71 -32.78 -31.13 38.47
CA GLU A 71 -32.94 -29.76 38.99
C GLU A 71 -32.60 -29.70 40.48
N ALA A 72 -33.02 -30.68 41.28
CA ALA A 72 -32.63 -30.78 42.69
C ALA A 72 -31.10 -30.92 42.86
N ALA A 73 -30.42 -31.70 42.00
CA ALA A 73 -28.96 -31.74 42.00
C ALA A 73 -28.36 -30.37 41.70
N GLY A 74 -29.03 -29.58 40.87
CA GLY A 74 -28.71 -28.19 40.58
C GLY A 74 -28.82 -27.27 41.80
N GLU A 75 -29.81 -27.45 42.66
CA GLU A 75 -30.04 -26.55 43.80
C GLU A 75 -29.21 -26.90 45.05
N GLU A 76 -28.70 -28.13 45.13
CA GLU A 76 -27.92 -28.61 46.27
C GLU A 76 -26.46 -28.12 46.28
N PHE A 77 -25.89 -27.86 47.46
CA PHE A 77 -24.49 -27.42 47.59
C PHE A 77 -23.52 -28.57 47.88
N GLU A 78 -23.97 -29.63 48.54
CA GLU A 78 -23.09 -30.72 48.96
C GLU A 78 -22.75 -31.67 47.79
N PRO A 79 -21.46 -31.89 47.45
CA PRO A 79 -21.08 -32.73 46.33
C PRO A 79 -21.55 -34.19 46.42
N ASN A 80 -21.68 -34.74 47.64
CA ASN A 80 -22.15 -36.12 47.84
C ASN A 80 -23.64 -36.26 47.47
N THR A 81 -24.44 -35.30 47.89
CA THR A 81 -25.88 -35.23 47.62
C THR A 81 -26.14 -34.98 46.14
N GLN A 82 -25.43 -34.02 45.54
CA GLN A 82 -25.47 -33.78 44.09
C GLN A 82 -25.14 -35.04 43.28
N LYS A 83 -24.06 -35.77 43.63
CA LYS A 83 -23.69 -37.02 42.95
C LYS A 83 -24.78 -38.09 43.09
N SER A 84 -25.43 -38.17 44.24
CA SER A 84 -26.48 -39.16 44.49
C SER A 84 -27.73 -38.86 43.66
N LEU A 85 -28.14 -37.59 43.57
CA LEU A 85 -29.24 -37.13 42.71
C LEU A 85 -28.92 -37.32 41.21
N LEU A 86 -27.70 -37.00 40.78
CA LEU A 86 -27.26 -37.24 39.39
C LEU A 86 -27.23 -38.73 39.04
N ARG A 87 -26.86 -39.60 39.99
CA ARG A 87 -26.95 -41.06 39.79
C ARG A 87 -28.39 -41.52 39.64
N ALA A 88 -29.32 -40.99 40.45
CA ALA A 88 -30.74 -41.30 40.32
C ALA A 88 -31.32 -40.82 38.98
N ALA A 89 -30.98 -39.61 38.55
CA ALA A 89 -31.34 -39.11 37.22
C ALA A 89 -30.73 -39.96 36.10
N SER A 90 -29.46 -40.37 36.22
CA SER A 90 -28.81 -41.27 35.25
C SER A 90 -29.47 -42.65 35.20
N PHE A 91 -29.88 -43.19 36.35
CA PHE A 91 -30.59 -44.47 36.45
C PHE A 91 -31.96 -44.39 35.76
N GLY A 92 -32.76 -43.36 36.05
CA GLY A 92 -34.06 -43.16 35.39
C GLY A 92 -33.96 -42.97 33.89
N ARG A 93 -32.91 -42.30 33.40
CA ARG A 93 -32.66 -42.13 31.96
C ARG A 93 -32.49 -43.45 31.19
N CYS A 94 -32.03 -44.52 31.84
CA CYS A 94 -31.87 -45.83 31.20
C CYS A 94 -33.21 -46.45 30.74
N PHE A 95 -34.33 -46.03 31.33
CA PHE A 95 -35.66 -46.55 31.01
C PHE A 95 -36.44 -45.63 30.05
N LEU A 96 -35.85 -44.51 29.60
CA LEU A 96 -36.47 -43.56 28.67
C LEU A 96 -35.98 -43.81 27.23
N THR A 97 -36.91 -44.01 26.29
CA THR A 97 -36.58 -44.35 24.88
C THR A 97 -36.00 -43.18 24.08
N ASN A 98 -36.35 -41.92 24.40
CA ASN A 98 -35.99 -40.72 23.63
C ASN A 98 -35.43 -39.55 24.49
N SER A 99 -34.62 -39.83 25.51
CA SER A 99 -34.08 -38.79 26.39
C SER A 99 -32.93 -38.00 25.76
N ASN A 100 -33.03 -36.66 25.72
CA ASN A 100 -31.95 -35.80 25.26
C ASN A 100 -30.81 -35.74 26.31
N PRO A 101 -29.59 -36.22 26.00
CA PRO A 101 -28.47 -36.22 26.96
C PRO A 101 -27.92 -34.82 27.28
N SER A 102 -28.23 -33.81 26.46
CA SER A 102 -27.61 -32.48 26.57
C SER A 102 -27.90 -31.81 27.92
N GLN A 103 -29.11 -31.93 28.46
CA GLN A 103 -29.48 -31.32 29.74
C GLN A 103 -28.69 -31.92 30.91
N PHE A 104 -28.54 -33.24 30.92
CA PHE A 104 -27.77 -33.96 31.92
C PHE A 104 -26.28 -33.60 31.86
N VAL A 105 -25.72 -33.55 30.66
CA VAL A 105 -24.31 -33.18 30.44
C VAL A 105 -24.08 -31.72 30.86
N LYS A 106 -24.98 -30.80 30.48
CA LYS A 106 -24.90 -29.39 30.86
C LYS A 106 -24.96 -29.21 32.37
N MET A 107 -25.87 -29.90 33.06
CA MET A 107 -25.95 -29.85 34.52
C MET A 107 -24.65 -30.36 35.18
N CYS A 108 -24.12 -31.50 34.72
CA CYS A 108 -22.83 -32.02 35.20
C CYS A 108 -21.69 -31.01 35.00
N GLN A 109 -21.64 -30.35 33.83
CA GLN A 109 -20.65 -29.31 33.54
C GLN A 109 -20.80 -28.11 34.46
N THR A 110 -22.02 -27.59 34.61
CA THR A 110 -22.35 -26.44 35.46
C THR A 110 -22.02 -26.72 36.93
N LEU A 111 -22.39 -27.89 37.46
CA LEU A 111 -22.09 -28.28 38.84
C LEU A 111 -20.59 -28.41 39.07
N ARG A 112 -19.84 -28.96 38.12
CA ARG A 112 -18.38 -29.05 38.24
C ARG A 112 -17.73 -27.67 38.33
N VAL A 113 -18.14 -26.74 37.47
CA VAL A 113 -17.63 -25.35 37.48
C VAL A 113 -18.04 -24.63 38.76
N ARG A 114 -19.30 -24.77 39.19
CA ARG A 114 -19.80 -24.13 40.40
C ARG A 114 -19.13 -24.65 41.66
N ASN A 115 -18.96 -25.96 41.79
CA ASN A 115 -18.29 -26.56 42.94
C ASN A 115 -16.82 -26.14 42.99
N ALA A 116 -16.15 -26.06 41.84
CA ALA A 116 -14.77 -25.57 41.81
C ALA A 116 -14.66 -24.09 42.23
N ALA A 117 -15.64 -23.25 41.86
CA ALA A 117 -15.70 -21.86 42.33
C ALA A 117 -16.09 -21.75 43.81
N TYR A 118 -16.87 -22.71 44.33
CA TYR A 118 -17.31 -22.75 45.73
C TYR A 118 -16.25 -23.30 46.69
N ASP A 119 -15.22 -24.00 46.18
CA ASP A 119 -14.14 -24.52 46.99
C ASP A 119 -13.57 -23.44 47.92
N PHE A 120 -13.25 -23.82 49.16
CA PHE A 120 -12.85 -22.89 50.21
C PHE A 120 -11.60 -22.07 49.85
N THR A 121 -10.75 -22.59 48.96
CA THR A 121 -9.57 -21.88 48.45
C THR A 121 -9.94 -20.72 47.52
N VAL A 122 -11.05 -20.83 46.80
CA VAL A 122 -11.52 -19.84 45.81
C VAL A 122 -12.55 -18.89 46.42
N GLY A 123 -13.48 -19.44 47.21
CA GLY A 123 -14.44 -18.70 48.02
C GLY A 123 -15.46 -17.89 47.21
N ILE A 124 -16.03 -18.46 46.15
CA ILE A 124 -17.12 -17.84 45.35
C ILE A 124 -18.37 -18.74 45.40
N PRO A 125 -19.15 -18.73 46.50
CA PRO A 125 -20.44 -19.39 46.53
C PRO A 125 -21.41 -18.74 45.56
N LEU A 126 -21.94 -19.55 44.66
CA LEU A 126 -22.99 -19.17 43.72
C LEU A 126 -24.07 -20.24 43.76
N THR A 127 -25.33 -19.82 43.72
CA THR A 127 -26.44 -20.72 43.39
C THR A 127 -26.47 -21.00 41.88
N LEU A 128 -27.23 -21.99 41.45
CA LEU A 128 -27.46 -22.24 40.02
C LEU A 128 -28.09 -21.00 39.34
N VAL A 129 -29.08 -20.38 39.98
CA VAL A 129 -29.77 -19.20 39.47
C VAL A 129 -28.82 -18.00 39.35
N GLN A 130 -27.96 -17.78 40.35
CA GLN A 130 -26.95 -16.74 40.32
C GLN A 130 -25.92 -16.97 39.21
N LEU A 131 -25.42 -18.19 39.03
CA LEU A 131 -24.47 -18.52 37.98
C LEU A 131 -25.09 -18.32 36.58
N ASN A 132 -26.33 -18.73 36.39
CA ASN A 132 -27.03 -18.55 35.12
C ASN A 132 -27.26 -17.07 34.78
N ARG A 133 -27.60 -16.23 35.77
CA ARG A 133 -27.75 -14.77 35.59
C ARG A 133 -26.42 -14.06 35.40
N LEU A 134 -25.38 -14.49 36.12
CA LEU A 134 -24.03 -13.92 36.04
C LEU A 134 -23.39 -14.22 34.69
N SER A 135 -23.65 -15.42 34.14
CA SER A 135 -22.90 -16.08 33.09
C SER A 135 -21.53 -16.62 33.54
N VAL A 136 -21.03 -17.60 32.80
CA VAL A 136 -19.71 -18.19 33.03
C VAL A 136 -18.59 -17.22 32.68
N GLU A 137 -18.77 -16.36 31.68
CA GLU A 137 -17.76 -15.38 31.26
C GLU A 137 -17.44 -14.38 32.37
N VAL A 138 -18.48 -13.87 33.05
CA VAL A 138 -18.29 -12.95 34.18
C VAL A 138 -17.74 -13.68 35.41
N LEU A 139 -18.02 -14.98 35.59
CA LEU A 139 -17.35 -15.79 36.60
C LEU A 139 -15.84 -15.87 36.31
N ILE A 140 -15.45 -16.10 35.06
CA ILE A 140 -14.06 -16.09 34.62
C ILE A 140 -13.42 -14.73 34.92
N ASP A 141 -14.07 -13.61 34.60
CA ASP A 141 -13.55 -12.28 34.92
C ASP A 141 -13.35 -12.06 36.42
N ARG A 142 -14.24 -12.60 37.27
CA ARG A 142 -14.09 -12.55 38.73
C ARG A 142 -12.91 -13.39 39.22
N LEU A 143 -12.71 -14.58 38.67
CA LEU A 143 -11.57 -15.45 38.97
C LEU A 143 -10.25 -14.78 38.58
N ILE A 144 -10.21 -14.17 37.38
CA ILE A 144 -9.05 -13.41 36.90
C ILE A 144 -8.70 -12.27 37.88
N ARG A 145 -9.70 -11.50 38.34
CA ARG A 145 -9.49 -10.40 39.31
C ARG A 145 -9.02 -10.90 40.68
N ARG A 146 -9.42 -12.11 41.10
CA ARG A 146 -8.92 -12.78 42.31
C ARG A 146 -7.57 -13.46 42.13
N ARG A 147 -6.99 -13.41 40.94
CA ARG A 147 -5.70 -14.04 40.58
C ARG A 147 -5.75 -15.57 40.50
N GLU A 148 -6.95 -16.13 40.34
CA GLU A 148 -7.20 -17.56 40.13
C GLU A 148 -7.14 -17.93 38.64
N TRP A 149 -6.02 -17.61 37.98
CA TRP A 149 -5.87 -17.79 36.53
C TRP A 149 -5.89 -19.26 36.10
N GLU A 150 -5.32 -20.16 36.91
CA GLU A 150 -5.29 -21.59 36.60
C GLU A 150 -6.69 -22.19 36.58
N LEU A 151 -7.50 -21.87 37.59
CA LEU A 151 -8.89 -22.31 37.64
C LEU A 151 -9.70 -21.71 36.49
N ALA A 152 -9.54 -20.41 36.21
CA ALA A 152 -10.19 -19.76 35.07
C ALA A 152 -9.83 -20.43 33.73
N MET A 153 -8.56 -20.80 33.54
CA MET A 153 -8.07 -21.50 32.35
C MET A 153 -8.65 -22.91 32.24
N ASN A 154 -8.68 -23.65 33.36
CA ASN A 154 -9.25 -24.99 33.40
C ASN A 154 -10.77 -24.98 33.09
N ILE A 155 -11.51 -24.00 33.61
CA ILE A 155 -12.93 -23.81 33.30
C ILE A 155 -13.12 -23.46 31.81
N SER A 156 -12.31 -22.53 31.28
CA SER A 156 -12.34 -22.13 29.87
C SER A 156 -12.13 -23.34 28.93
N LYS A 157 -11.09 -24.13 29.18
CA LYS A 157 -10.77 -25.34 28.41
C LYS A 157 -11.85 -26.41 28.54
N TYR A 158 -12.36 -26.62 29.75
CA TYR A 158 -13.39 -27.62 30.02
C TYR A 158 -14.71 -27.30 29.29
N LEU A 159 -15.07 -26.02 29.24
CA LEU A 159 -16.28 -25.54 28.55
C LEU A 159 -16.04 -25.21 27.06
N LYS A 160 -14.79 -25.30 26.59
CA LYS A 160 -14.36 -25.00 25.22
C LYS A 160 -14.70 -23.57 24.80
N LEU A 161 -14.46 -22.61 25.69
CA LEU A 161 -14.61 -21.19 25.42
C LEU A 161 -13.34 -20.68 24.70
N SER A 162 -13.42 -20.41 23.40
CA SER A 162 -12.28 -20.00 22.57
C SER A 162 -11.72 -18.63 22.94
N ASP A 163 -12.59 -17.71 23.36
CA ASP A 163 -12.25 -16.29 23.45
C ASP A 163 -11.76 -15.85 24.84
N SER A 164 -11.96 -16.69 25.86
CA SER A 164 -11.57 -16.39 27.23
C SER A 164 -10.11 -16.70 27.53
N GLU A 165 -9.47 -17.61 26.80
CA GLU A 165 -8.07 -18.00 27.07
C GLU A 165 -7.10 -16.84 26.84
N SER A 166 -7.24 -16.13 25.73
CA SER A 166 -6.42 -14.94 25.42
C SER A 166 -6.61 -13.87 26.49
N ARG A 167 -7.85 -13.60 26.89
CA ARG A 167 -8.18 -12.62 27.93
C ARG A 167 -7.53 -12.96 29.29
N ILE A 168 -7.60 -14.23 29.71
CA ILE A 168 -6.98 -14.70 30.95
C ILE A 168 -5.46 -14.48 30.90
N LEU A 169 -4.82 -14.85 29.79
CA LEU A 169 -3.38 -14.70 29.59
C LEU A 169 -2.94 -13.24 29.54
N THR A 170 -3.67 -12.36 28.83
CA THR A 170 -3.39 -10.92 28.79
C THR A 170 -3.44 -10.31 30.19
N HIS A 171 -4.47 -10.62 30.97
CA HIS A 171 -4.57 -10.08 32.34
C HIS A 171 -3.46 -10.62 33.25
N TRP A 172 -3.12 -11.91 33.12
CA TRP A 172 -1.97 -12.47 33.84
C TRP A 172 -0.66 -11.75 33.45
N ALA A 173 -0.44 -11.50 32.16
CA ALA A 173 0.74 -10.81 31.67
C ALA A 173 0.81 -9.35 32.17
N CYS A 174 -0.30 -8.62 32.14
CA CYS A 174 -0.40 -7.27 32.71
C CYS A 174 -0.04 -7.26 34.21
N TYR A 175 -0.50 -8.27 34.96
CA TYR A 175 -0.10 -8.42 36.36
C TYR A 175 1.39 -8.73 36.52
N GLN A 176 1.99 -9.56 35.64
CA GLN A 176 3.44 -9.81 35.67
C GLN A 176 4.26 -8.53 35.41
N VAL A 177 3.78 -7.65 34.53
CA VAL A 177 4.42 -6.36 34.24
C VAL A 177 4.47 -5.45 35.49
N GLU A 178 3.41 -5.47 36.31
CA GLU A 178 3.31 -4.71 37.56
C GLU A 178 4.27 -5.21 38.65
N LEU A 179 4.75 -6.45 38.56
CA LEU A 179 5.71 -7.01 39.51
C LEU A 179 7.11 -6.39 39.28
N LYS A 180 7.47 -5.40 40.12
CA LYS A 180 8.78 -4.71 40.09
C LYS A 180 9.97 -5.55 40.56
N LYS A 181 9.78 -6.83 40.94
CA LYS A 181 10.82 -7.66 41.55
C LYS A 181 11.75 -8.36 40.54
N LYS A 182 11.40 -8.39 39.26
CA LYS A 182 12.15 -9.11 38.21
C LYS A 182 12.66 -8.15 37.14
N SER A 183 13.73 -8.54 36.44
CA SER A 183 14.29 -7.77 35.33
C SER A 183 13.33 -7.73 34.13
N ASP A 184 13.40 -6.66 33.34
CA ASP A 184 12.53 -6.46 32.17
C ASP A 184 12.70 -7.59 31.13
N SER A 185 13.92 -8.10 30.97
CA SER A 185 14.20 -9.22 30.05
C SER A 185 13.55 -10.54 30.51
N GLU A 186 13.62 -10.84 31.81
CA GLU A 186 13.02 -12.06 32.36
C GLU A 186 11.50 -12.05 32.27
N ILE A 187 10.88 -10.88 32.53
CA ILE A 187 9.43 -10.72 32.42
C ILE A 187 9.00 -10.92 30.96
N ALA A 188 9.69 -10.29 30.00
CA ALA A 188 9.39 -10.46 28.59
C ALA A 188 9.52 -11.92 28.13
N ALA A 189 10.59 -12.62 28.54
CA ALA A 189 10.80 -14.03 28.20
C ALA A 189 9.74 -14.95 28.83
N SER A 190 9.38 -14.71 30.10
CA SER A 190 8.33 -15.46 30.80
C SER A 190 6.96 -15.25 30.15
N ILE A 191 6.65 -14.03 29.71
CA ILE A 191 5.39 -13.72 29.02
C ILE A 191 5.38 -14.44 27.65
N LYS A 192 6.45 -14.30 26.86
CA LYS A 192 6.57 -14.98 25.55
C LYS A 192 6.42 -16.50 25.68
N SER A 193 7.08 -17.13 26.65
CA SER A 193 7.02 -18.58 26.82
C SER A 193 5.62 -19.10 27.14
N LYS A 194 4.73 -18.28 27.73
CA LYS A 194 3.36 -18.69 28.09
C LYS A 194 2.31 -18.26 27.05
N LEU A 195 2.47 -17.10 26.43
CA LEU A 195 1.55 -16.59 25.42
C LEU A 195 1.83 -17.26 24.06
N GLY A 196 3.11 -17.52 23.74
CA GLY A 196 3.52 -18.06 22.45
C GLY A 196 3.19 -17.11 21.29
N ASP A 197 3.20 -17.66 20.08
CA ASP A 197 2.97 -16.91 18.84
C ASP A 197 1.52 -17.02 18.33
N ALA A 198 0.57 -17.28 19.24
CA ALA A 198 -0.83 -17.46 18.85
C ALA A 198 -1.43 -16.13 18.33
N PRO A 199 -2.05 -16.12 17.14
CA PRO A 199 -2.51 -14.88 16.48
C PRO A 199 -3.66 -14.18 17.22
N SER A 200 -4.32 -14.86 18.16
CA SER A 200 -5.38 -14.31 19.00
C SER A 200 -4.87 -13.43 20.15
N ILE A 201 -3.56 -13.39 20.39
CA ILE A 201 -2.97 -12.68 21.51
C ILE A 201 -2.36 -11.38 21.01
N SER A 202 -2.75 -10.27 21.64
CA SER A 202 -2.17 -8.96 21.36
C SER A 202 -1.17 -8.57 22.44
N TYR A 203 0.10 -8.49 22.06
CA TYR A 203 1.17 -8.01 22.91
C TYR A 203 1.13 -6.48 23.07
N SER A 204 0.47 -5.77 22.16
CA SER A 204 0.32 -4.29 22.22
C SER A 204 -0.37 -3.81 23.49
N GLU A 205 -1.43 -4.50 23.95
CA GLU A 205 -2.14 -4.16 25.20
C GLU A 205 -1.22 -4.28 26.43
N ILE A 206 -0.42 -5.34 26.47
CA ILE A 206 0.52 -5.63 27.56
C ILE A 206 1.67 -4.60 27.54
N ALA A 207 2.18 -4.28 26.35
CA ALA A 207 3.21 -3.26 26.17
C ALA A 207 2.70 -1.86 26.55
N LYS A 208 1.45 -1.53 26.24
CA LYS A 208 0.81 -0.27 26.66
C LYS A 208 0.77 -0.17 28.18
N LYS A 209 0.39 -1.26 28.87
CA LYS A 209 0.42 -1.31 30.33
C LYS A 209 1.83 -1.14 30.90
N ALA A 210 2.84 -1.73 30.27
CA ALA A 210 4.24 -1.54 30.66
C ALA A 210 4.70 -0.08 30.48
N SER A 211 4.27 0.59 29.41
CA SER A 211 4.54 2.01 29.18
C SER A 211 3.85 2.92 30.21
N GLU A 212 2.60 2.64 30.59
CA GLU A 212 1.89 3.38 31.65
C GLU A 212 2.61 3.34 33.01
N ILE A 213 3.34 2.25 33.29
CA ILE A 213 4.12 2.05 34.52
C ILE A 213 5.57 2.55 34.35
N SER A 214 5.87 3.26 33.25
CA SER A 214 7.19 3.78 32.89
C SER A 214 8.28 2.73 32.68
N ARG A 215 7.91 1.46 32.42
CA ARG A 215 8.86 0.39 32.03
C ARG A 215 8.99 0.34 30.50
N ASN A 216 9.58 1.39 29.94
CA ASN A 216 9.66 1.56 28.49
C ASN A 216 10.51 0.48 27.81
N GLU A 217 11.59 0.00 28.44
CA GLU A 217 12.43 -1.07 27.89
C GLU A 217 11.65 -2.41 27.77
N LEU A 218 10.88 -2.75 28.81
CA LEU A 218 9.97 -3.90 28.77
C LEU A 218 8.91 -3.75 27.68
N ALA A 219 8.31 -2.57 27.55
CA ALA A 219 7.30 -2.31 26.53
C ALA A 219 7.86 -2.47 25.10
N VAL A 220 9.08 -1.98 24.82
CA VAL A 220 9.74 -2.20 23.52
C VAL A 220 9.99 -3.69 23.27
N LYS A 221 10.49 -4.43 24.25
CA LYS A 221 10.74 -5.89 24.13
C LYS A 221 9.47 -6.70 23.90
N LEU A 222 8.36 -6.31 24.54
CA LEU A 222 7.06 -6.96 24.33
C LEU A 222 6.50 -6.66 22.93
N LEU A 223 6.70 -5.43 22.44
CA LEU A 223 6.31 -5.04 21.09
C LEU A 223 7.08 -5.76 19.99
N ASP A 224 8.32 -6.20 20.24
CA ASP A 224 9.07 -7.03 19.28
C ASP A 224 8.39 -8.39 19.04
N TYR A 225 7.46 -8.82 19.90
CA TYR A 225 6.66 -10.03 19.73
C TYR A 225 5.28 -9.76 19.12
N GLU A 226 4.88 -8.50 18.91
CA GLU A 226 3.63 -8.19 18.21
C GLU A 226 3.83 -8.32 16.70
N PRO A 227 3.10 -9.20 16.00
CA PRO A 227 3.23 -9.38 14.55
C PRO A 227 2.66 -8.19 13.76
N ARG A 228 1.75 -7.41 14.34
CA ARG A 228 1.07 -6.29 13.68
C ARG A 228 1.84 -4.98 13.82
N ALA A 229 2.54 -4.59 12.75
CA ALA A 229 3.27 -3.33 12.71
C ALA A 229 2.37 -2.09 12.94
N SER A 230 1.11 -2.14 12.50
CA SER A 230 0.12 -1.08 12.69
C SER A 230 -0.19 -0.79 14.15
N GLU A 231 -0.06 -1.77 15.04
CA GLU A 231 -0.24 -1.62 16.49
C GLU A 231 1.07 -1.25 17.18
N GLN A 232 2.18 -1.79 16.66
CA GLN A 232 3.52 -1.56 17.20
C GLN A 232 3.98 -0.11 17.02
N VAL A 233 3.92 0.42 15.80
CA VAL A 233 4.53 1.72 15.46
C VAL A 233 3.86 2.90 16.18
N PRO A 234 2.52 3.01 16.27
CA PRO A 234 1.88 4.06 17.05
C PRO A 234 2.29 4.03 18.52
N LEU A 235 2.39 2.84 19.13
CA LEU A 235 2.80 2.72 20.53
C LEU A 235 4.27 3.15 20.71
N LEU A 236 5.19 2.73 19.84
CA LEU A 236 6.59 3.21 19.86
C LEU A 236 6.69 4.74 19.73
N LEU A 237 5.86 5.35 18.88
CA LEU A 237 5.80 6.81 18.73
C LEU A 237 5.29 7.54 19.98
N THR A 238 4.38 6.92 20.75
CA THR A 238 3.93 7.46 22.05
C THR A 238 5.01 7.38 23.12
N MET A 239 5.78 6.28 23.12
CA MET A 239 6.90 6.05 24.05
C MET A 239 8.16 6.88 23.76
N SER A 240 8.14 7.70 22.70
CA SER A 240 9.29 8.49 22.23
C SER A 240 10.51 7.66 21.78
N SER A 241 10.32 6.37 21.48
CA SER A 241 11.32 5.51 20.84
C SER A 241 11.29 5.69 19.32
N THR A 242 11.72 6.88 18.86
CA THR A 242 11.59 7.33 17.46
C THR A 242 12.35 6.46 16.47
N GLU A 243 13.59 6.08 16.79
CA GLU A 243 14.41 5.23 15.91
C GLU A 243 13.81 3.82 15.75
N ALA A 244 13.36 3.22 16.86
CA ALA A 244 12.69 1.93 16.83
C ALA A 244 11.40 1.99 16.01
N ALA A 245 10.61 3.07 16.14
CA ALA A 245 9.40 3.28 15.35
C ALA A 245 9.70 3.37 13.85
N LEU A 246 10.76 4.11 13.47
CA LEU A 246 11.18 4.24 12.08
C LEU A 246 11.63 2.89 11.52
N ARG A 247 12.54 2.20 12.20
CA ARG A 247 13.01 0.87 11.78
C ARG A 247 11.85 -0.11 11.60
N LYS A 248 10.93 -0.19 12.56
CA LYS A 248 9.76 -1.08 12.51
C LYS A 248 8.77 -0.70 11.42
N SER A 249 8.59 0.59 11.13
CA SER A 249 7.79 1.01 9.98
C SER A 249 8.41 0.60 8.64
N ILE A 250 9.74 0.67 8.50
CA ILE A 250 10.45 0.23 7.29
C ILE A 250 10.34 -1.29 7.13
N GLU A 251 10.60 -2.05 8.21
CA GLU A 251 10.46 -3.52 8.23
C GLU A 251 9.04 -3.99 7.86
N SER A 252 8.02 -3.17 8.14
CA SER A 252 6.64 -3.50 7.80
C SER A 252 6.32 -3.43 6.30
N GLY A 253 7.11 -2.66 5.54
CA GLY A 253 6.86 -2.39 4.12
C GLY A 253 5.63 -1.50 3.85
N ASP A 254 4.94 -1.02 4.88
CA ASP A 254 3.78 -0.13 4.75
C ASP A 254 4.25 1.33 4.59
N THR A 255 4.07 1.87 3.39
CA THR A 255 4.46 3.24 3.05
C THR A 255 3.70 4.29 3.86
N ASP A 256 2.43 4.04 4.19
CA ASP A 256 1.61 4.99 4.96
C ASP A 256 2.10 5.05 6.41
N LEU A 257 2.51 3.91 6.96
CA LEU A 257 3.06 3.84 8.31
C LEU A 257 4.41 4.56 8.39
N VAL A 258 5.27 4.40 7.38
CA VAL A 258 6.54 5.14 7.27
C VAL A 258 6.27 6.64 7.15
N HIS A 259 5.34 7.07 6.29
CA HIS A 259 4.97 8.49 6.18
C HIS A 259 4.43 9.06 7.50
N THR A 260 3.62 8.29 8.22
CA THR A 260 3.09 8.67 9.53
C THR A 260 4.20 8.90 10.54
N VAL A 261 5.21 8.02 10.57
CA VAL A 261 6.41 8.20 11.40
C VAL A 261 7.16 9.45 10.96
N LEU A 262 7.50 9.60 9.68
CA LEU A 262 8.26 10.73 9.15
C LEU A 262 7.63 12.09 9.52
N ILE A 263 6.33 12.25 9.29
CA ILE A 263 5.59 13.48 9.63
C ILE A 263 5.66 13.76 11.15
N ARG A 264 5.57 12.72 11.98
CA ARG A 264 5.65 12.88 13.43
C ARG A 264 7.06 13.23 13.90
N LEU A 265 8.09 12.66 13.27
CA LEU A 265 9.49 13.00 13.53
C LEU A 265 9.75 14.46 13.16
N MET A 266 9.35 14.91 11.97
CA MET A 266 9.49 16.30 11.52
C MET A 266 8.90 17.32 12.51
N LYS A 267 7.81 16.98 13.20
CA LYS A 267 7.18 17.85 14.22
C LYS A 267 7.89 17.83 15.57
N LYS A 268 8.58 16.74 15.91
CA LYS A 268 9.17 16.52 17.25
C LYS A 268 10.66 16.87 17.32
N MET A 269 11.40 16.81 16.22
CA MET A 269 12.85 17.04 16.22
C MET A 269 13.25 18.18 15.29
N LYS A 270 14.47 18.71 15.48
CA LYS A 270 15.01 19.74 14.59
C LYS A 270 15.31 19.12 13.23
N MET A 271 15.19 19.92 12.17
CA MET A 271 15.41 19.45 10.80
C MET A 271 16.80 18.80 10.62
N GLN A 272 17.85 19.37 11.22
CA GLN A 272 19.20 18.80 11.13
C GLN A 272 19.29 17.39 11.73
N ASP A 273 18.74 17.18 12.93
CA ASP A 273 18.74 15.87 13.60
C ASP A 273 17.90 14.85 12.81
N PHE A 274 16.78 15.30 12.22
CA PHE A 274 15.94 14.48 11.36
C PHE A 274 16.68 14.01 10.10
N LEU A 275 17.35 14.93 9.41
CA LEU A 275 18.08 14.60 8.19
C LEU A 275 19.27 13.67 8.48
N MET A 276 19.99 13.90 9.57
CA MET A 276 21.04 12.97 10.04
C MET A 276 20.50 11.58 10.41
N MET A 277 19.28 11.50 10.95
CA MET A 277 18.64 10.20 11.20
C MET A 277 18.33 9.50 9.86
N LEU A 278 17.79 10.23 8.89
CA LEU A 278 17.42 9.67 7.58
C LEU A 278 18.61 9.16 6.77
N THR A 279 19.82 9.68 6.95
CA THR A 279 21.01 9.14 6.25
C THR A 279 21.30 7.69 6.60
N ASN A 280 20.87 7.22 7.78
CA ASN A 280 21.02 5.83 8.20
C ASN A 280 19.93 4.90 7.63
N TYR A 281 18.88 5.46 7.00
CA TYR A 281 17.70 4.75 6.53
C TYR A 281 17.33 5.17 5.09
N PRO A 282 18.00 4.62 4.06
CA PRO A 282 17.81 5.03 2.66
C PRO A 282 16.36 4.92 2.15
N GLU A 283 15.61 3.90 2.59
CA GLU A 283 14.21 3.67 2.22
C GLU A 283 13.33 4.82 2.71
N ALA A 284 13.48 5.20 3.99
CA ALA A 284 12.77 6.33 4.58
C ALA A 284 13.19 7.65 3.95
N GLN A 285 14.47 7.82 3.60
CA GLN A 285 14.96 8.99 2.88
C GLN A 285 14.33 9.11 1.49
N SER A 286 14.15 8.00 0.76
CA SER A 286 13.51 7.99 -0.55
C SER A 286 12.05 8.43 -0.50
N LEU A 287 11.30 7.96 0.51
CA LEU A 287 9.91 8.35 0.75
C LEU A 287 9.82 9.82 1.19
N TYR A 288 10.76 10.29 2.01
CA TYR A 288 10.85 11.70 2.37
C TYR A 288 11.15 12.59 1.15
N MET A 289 12.05 12.17 0.26
CA MET A 289 12.31 12.89 -1.00
C MET A 289 11.06 13.00 -1.87
N GLN A 290 10.26 11.93 -1.95
CA GLN A 290 8.99 11.95 -2.68
C GLN A 290 8.00 12.95 -2.06
N TYR A 291 7.89 12.96 -0.73
CA TYR A 291 7.07 13.94 -0.02
C TYR A 291 7.53 15.39 -0.28
N CYS A 292 8.83 15.67 -0.19
CA CYS A 292 9.38 16.99 -0.45
C CYS A 292 9.15 17.46 -1.89
N ARG A 293 9.18 16.56 -2.87
CA ARG A 293 8.89 16.91 -4.28
C ARG A 293 7.48 17.46 -4.48
N GLN A 294 6.51 17.05 -3.65
CA GLN A 294 5.11 17.46 -3.77
C GLN A 294 4.81 18.70 -2.92
N GLU A 295 5.25 18.69 -1.65
CA GLU A 295 4.81 19.68 -0.67
C GLU A 295 5.86 20.77 -0.38
N GLN A 296 7.17 20.44 -0.44
CA GLN A 296 8.25 21.33 0.02
C GLN A 296 9.50 21.28 -0.88
N PRO A 297 9.46 21.93 -2.06
CA PRO A 297 10.57 21.89 -3.02
C PRO A 297 11.90 22.47 -2.50
N GLN A 298 11.85 23.44 -1.59
CA GLN A 298 13.06 24.04 -0.99
C GLN A 298 13.78 23.05 -0.07
N SER A 299 13.04 22.31 0.75
CA SER A 299 13.61 21.31 1.66
C SER A 299 14.28 20.15 0.90
N LEU A 300 13.85 19.87 -0.33
CA LEU A 300 14.53 18.92 -1.21
C LEU A 300 15.91 19.43 -1.66
N ILE A 301 16.04 20.72 -1.95
CA ILE A 301 17.31 21.34 -2.32
C ILE A 301 18.28 21.28 -1.13
N ASP A 302 17.82 21.61 0.08
CA ASP A 302 18.62 21.53 1.30
C ASP A 302 19.12 20.10 1.57
N LEU A 303 18.25 19.09 1.35
CA LEU A 303 18.62 17.68 1.45
C LEU A 303 19.73 17.31 0.45
N HIS A 304 19.60 17.73 -0.81
CA HIS A 304 20.63 17.47 -1.81
C HIS A 304 21.94 18.20 -1.50
N TYR A 305 21.88 19.38 -0.87
CA TYR A 305 23.06 20.12 -0.42
C TYR A 305 23.82 19.35 0.66
N GLN A 306 23.12 18.84 1.68
CA GLN A 306 23.74 18.09 2.77
C GLN A 306 24.39 16.78 2.31
N ASN A 307 23.85 16.16 1.26
CA ASN A 307 24.36 14.91 0.71
C ASN A 307 25.39 15.12 -0.42
N ASP A 308 25.87 16.34 -0.66
CA ASP A 308 26.76 16.70 -1.78
C ASP A 308 26.25 16.27 -3.18
N ASN A 309 24.93 16.11 -3.31
CA ASN A 309 24.27 15.67 -4.54
C ASN A 309 23.94 16.86 -5.45
N PHE A 310 24.98 17.55 -5.92
CA PHE A 310 24.85 18.75 -6.77
C PHE A 310 24.13 18.49 -8.11
N GLN A 311 24.18 17.26 -8.62
CA GLN A 311 23.49 16.89 -9.86
C GLN A 311 21.96 16.96 -9.72
N GLU A 312 21.40 16.35 -8.68
CA GLU A 312 19.95 16.36 -8.42
C GLU A 312 19.48 17.76 -8.02
N MET A 313 20.31 18.51 -7.30
CA MET A 313 20.07 19.92 -6.99
C MET A 313 19.91 20.77 -8.27
N ALA A 314 20.80 20.58 -9.24
CA ALA A 314 20.70 21.26 -10.53
C ALA A 314 19.39 20.89 -11.26
N GLY A 315 18.99 19.61 -11.21
CA GLY A 315 17.69 19.15 -11.73
C GLY A 315 16.49 19.85 -11.07
N CYS A 316 16.54 20.05 -9.75
CA CYS A 316 15.53 20.80 -9.01
C CYS A 316 15.45 22.26 -9.46
N HIS A 317 16.60 22.94 -9.60
CA HIS A 317 16.63 24.31 -10.10
C HIS A 317 16.12 24.43 -11.54
N ILE A 318 16.41 23.46 -12.42
CA ILE A 318 15.83 23.44 -13.77
C ILE A 318 14.31 23.35 -13.71
N ARG A 319 13.74 22.42 -12.93
CA ARG A 319 12.28 22.31 -12.79
C ARG A 319 11.67 23.61 -12.29
N ASN A 320 12.24 24.16 -11.22
CA ASN A 320 11.77 25.41 -10.62
C ASN A 320 11.87 26.60 -11.59
N SER A 321 12.84 26.59 -12.53
CA SER A 321 12.98 27.65 -13.53
C SER A 321 11.77 27.75 -14.46
N TYR A 322 11.18 26.61 -14.86
CA TYR A 322 10.03 26.56 -15.76
C TYR A 322 8.69 26.82 -15.05
N GLU A 323 8.69 26.81 -13.71
CA GLU A 323 7.53 27.21 -12.90
C GLU A 323 7.48 28.72 -12.63
N GLN A 324 8.55 29.46 -12.97
CA GLN A 324 8.61 30.91 -12.74
C GLN A 324 7.75 31.68 -13.76
N LYS A 325 7.11 32.76 -13.28
CA LYS A 325 6.32 33.68 -14.11
C LYS A 325 7.15 34.74 -14.83
N THR A 326 8.38 34.99 -14.38
CA THR A 326 9.24 36.05 -14.91
C THR A 326 10.53 35.48 -15.46
N LEU A 327 10.92 35.97 -16.66
CA LEU A 327 12.11 35.51 -17.37
C LEU A 327 13.40 35.74 -16.56
N ALA A 328 13.51 36.88 -15.87
CA ALA A 328 14.67 37.17 -15.01
C ALA A 328 14.87 36.10 -13.92
N LYS A 329 13.80 35.68 -13.24
CA LYS A 329 13.86 34.62 -12.22
C LYS A 329 14.19 33.26 -12.85
N GLN A 330 13.61 32.96 -14.01
CA GLN A 330 13.94 31.74 -14.76
C GLN A 330 15.44 31.68 -15.08
N ILE A 331 16.01 32.78 -15.56
CA ILE A 331 17.45 32.90 -15.86
C ILE A 331 18.30 32.72 -14.59
N ASP A 332 17.90 33.30 -13.46
CA ASP A 332 18.62 33.14 -12.19
C ASP A 332 18.62 31.68 -11.73
N TYR A 333 17.49 30.97 -11.81
CA TYR A 333 17.43 29.53 -11.52
C TYR A 333 18.30 28.70 -12.47
N LEU A 334 18.32 29.02 -13.76
CA LEU A 334 19.19 28.36 -14.73
C LEU A 334 20.67 28.63 -14.43
N ARG A 335 21.03 29.82 -13.95
CA ARG A 335 22.39 30.14 -13.50
C ARG A 335 22.79 29.26 -12.31
N SER A 336 21.93 29.17 -11.28
CA SER A 336 22.16 28.27 -10.15
C SER A 336 22.25 26.80 -10.56
N ALA A 337 21.43 26.35 -11.51
CA ALA A 337 21.52 24.99 -12.07
C ALA A 337 22.86 24.74 -12.78
N GLN A 338 23.33 25.69 -13.57
CA GLN A 338 24.60 25.60 -14.29
C GLN A 338 25.81 25.56 -13.34
N GLU A 339 25.81 26.37 -12.29
CA GLU A 339 26.84 26.34 -11.23
C GLU A 339 26.87 24.96 -10.54
N ASN A 340 25.70 24.40 -10.22
CA ASN A 340 25.60 23.09 -9.59
C ASN A 340 26.03 21.93 -10.50
N TYR A 341 25.68 21.94 -11.80
CA TYR A 341 26.21 20.96 -12.75
C TYR A 341 27.73 21.06 -12.93
N THR A 342 28.27 22.27 -12.83
CA THR A 342 29.73 22.48 -12.86
C THR A 342 30.39 21.86 -11.63
N ARG A 343 29.80 22.06 -10.44
CA ARG A 343 30.25 21.41 -9.19
C ARG A 343 30.14 19.89 -9.26
N SER A 344 29.10 19.36 -9.90
CA SER A 344 28.89 17.92 -10.09
C SER A 344 29.74 17.32 -11.22
N ARG A 345 30.62 18.10 -11.87
CA ARG A 345 31.44 17.69 -13.03
C ARG A 345 30.65 17.17 -14.23
N ASN A 346 29.39 17.61 -14.39
CA ASN A 346 28.57 17.29 -15.56
C ASN A 346 28.70 18.39 -16.62
N GLU A 347 29.79 18.35 -17.40
CA GLU A 347 30.12 19.37 -18.40
C GLU A 347 29.04 19.54 -19.46
N PHE A 348 28.42 18.43 -19.89
CA PHE A 348 27.36 18.46 -20.88
C PHE A 348 26.14 19.23 -20.37
N ALA A 349 25.62 18.87 -19.18
CA ALA A 349 24.46 19.53 -18.62
C ALA A 349 24.73 21.00 -18.27
N ALA A 350 25.92 21.31 -17.74
CA ALA A 350 26.34 22.69 -17.49
C ALA A 350 26.34 23.52 -18.78
N LYS A 351 26.90 22.98 -19.87
CA LYS A 351 26.96 23.64 -21.17
C LYS A 351 25.57 23.83 -21.78
N CYS A 352 24.72 22.80 -21.77
CA CYS A 352 23.35 22.91 -22.28
C CYS A 352 22.52 23.93 -21.49
N THR A 353 22.70 24.00 -20.17
CA THR A 353 22.01 24.98 -19.32
C THR A 353 22.48 26.41 -19.61
N ASP A 354 23.79 26.61 -19.80
CA ASP A 354 24.34 27.91 -20.20
C ASP A 354 23.88 28.33 -21.61
N GLU A 355 23.83 27.41 -22.57
CA GLU A 355 23.29 27.66 -23.91
C GLU A 355 21.81 28.04 -23.85
N GLN A 356 20.99 27.34 -23.06
CA GLN A 356 19.58 27.70 -22.88
C GLN A 356 19.42 29.10 -22.27
N ARG A 357 20.22 29.43 -21.25
CA ARG A 357 20.21 30.77 -20.64
C ARG A 357 20.57 31.86 -21.66
N LYS A 358 21.64 31.65 -22.42
CA LYS A 358 22.07 32.58 -23.50
C LYS A 358 21.00 32.74 -24.58
N LEU A 359 20.29 31.66 -24.93
CA LEU A 359 19.20 31.71 -25.89
C LEU A 359 18.06 32.62 -25.39
N LEU A 360 17.65 32.46 -24.14
CA LEU A 360 16.61 33.29 -23.53
C LEU A 360 17.03 34.77 -23.48
N ASP A 361 18.26 35.06 -23.06
CA ASP A 361 18.83 36.42 -23.06
C ASP A 361 18.81 37.03 -24.48
N CYS A 362 19.24 36.28 -25.49
CA CYS A 362 19.23 36.72 -26.88
C CYS A 362 17.82 36.93 -27.41
N GLN A 363 16.87 36.03 -27.12
CA GLN A 363 15.49 36.15 -27.54
C GLN A 363 14.87 37.42 -26.94
N GLN A 364 15.02 37.66 -25.63
CA GLN A 364 14.51 38.86 -24.97
C GLN A 364 15.02 40.14 -25.63
N GLN A 365 16.33 40.24 -25.90
CA GLN A 365 16.91 41.41 -26.57
C GLN A 365 16.38 41.65 -27.99
N ILE A 366 15.99 40.57 -28.68
CA ILE A 366 15.40 40.65 -30.02
C ILE A 366 13.94 41.11 -29.91
N GLU A 367 13.17 40.57 -28.96
CA GLU A 367 11.78 41.00 -28.70
C GLU A 367 11.71 42.50 -28.39
N GLU A 368 12.58 42.99 -27.50
CA GLU A 368 12.66 44.40 -27.11
C GLU A 368 12.96 45.35 -28.29
N LYS A 369 13.69 44.88 -29.31
CA LYS A 369 14.08 45.70 -30.48
C LYS A 369 13.10 45.63 -31.64
N HIS A 370 12.38 44.52 -31.78
CA HIS A 370 11.61 44.21 -32.98
C HIS A 370 10.11 43.98 -32.72
N GLU A 371 9.64 44.08 -31.47
CA GLU A 371 8.22 43.93 -31.08
C GLU A 371 7.57 42.62 -31.57
N VAL A 372 8.37 41.55 -31.66
CA VAL A 372 7.93 40.21 -32.08
C VAL A 372 8.32 39.21 -31.01
N GLU A 373 7.42 38.30 -30.66
CA GLU A 373 7.66 37.27 -29.65
C GLU A 373 8.66 36.19 -30.14
N PHE A 374 9.69 35.88 -29.35
CA PHE A 374 10.70 34.86 -29.59
C PHE A 374 11.01 34.02 -28.35
N VAL A 375 10.74 34.51 -27.14
CA VAL A 375 11.11 33.85 -25.88
C VAL A 375 10.45 32.48 -25.76
N GLY A 376 11.25 31.46 -25.44
CA GLY A 376 10.81 30.08 -25.27
C GLY A 376 10.84 29.24 -26.55
N LEU A 377 11.13 29.82 -27.72
CA LEU A 377 11.36 29.06 -28.94
C LEU A 377 12.67 28.28 -28.88
N SER A 378 12.74 27.17 -29.62
CA SER A 378 14.01 26.46 -29.78
C SER A 378 15.01 27.29 -30.61
N VAL A 379 16.31 26.96 -30.55
CA VAL A 379 17.32 27.58 -31.43
C VAL A 379 16.92 27.50 -32.91
N HIS A 380 16.32 26.37 -33.31
CA HIS A 380 15.84 26.14 -34.68
C HIS A 380 14.68 27.08 -35.03
N ASP A 381 13.65 27.13 -34.19
CA ASP A 381 12.46 27.93 -34.46
C ASP A 381 12.75 29.42 -34.36
N THR A 382 13.69 29.82 -33.50
CA THR A 382 14.18 31.20 -33.41
C THR A 382 14.85 31.61 -34.71
N ALA A 383 15.80 30.82 -35.22
CA ALA A 383 16.48 31.12 -36.49
C ALA A 383 15.51 31.09 -37.69
N HIS A 384 14.54 30.18 -37.68
CA HIS A 384 13.50 30.11 -38.71
C HIS A 384 12.62 31.37 -38.69
N LYS A 385 12.07 31.74 -37.52
CA LYS A 385 11.21 32.92 -37.36
C LYS A 385 11.95 34.21 -37.69
N LEU A 386 13.24 34.34 -37.33
CA LEU A 386 14.08 35.48 -37.72
C LEU A 386 14.18 35.66 -39.24
N ILE A 387 14.30 34.57 -40.00
CA ILE A 387 14.35 34.64 -41.48
C ILE A 387 12.99 35.03 -42.05
N VAL A 388 11.90 34.45 -41.53
CA VAL A 388 10.53 34.78 -41.95
C VAL A 388 10.21 36.25 -41.67
N SER A 389 10.60 36.76 -40.51
CA SER A 389 10.44 38.17 -40.12
C SER A 389 11.38 39.14 -40.85
N GLY A 390 12.20 38.67 -41.79
CA GLY A 390 13.06 39.53 -42.61
C GLY A 390 14.37 39.99 -41.96
N LEU A 391 14.85 39.28 -40.93
CA LEU A 391 16.09 39.60 -40.19
C LEU A 391 17.19 38.54 -40.41
N PRO A 392 17.66 38.30 -41.65
CA PRO A 392 18.57 37.20 -41.97
C PRO A 392 19.97 37.36 -41.36
N LYS A 393 20.41 38.59 -41.05
CA LYS A 393 21.71 38.84 -40.39
C LYS A 393 21.73 38.31 -38.95
N LEU A 394 20.63 38.48 -38.22
CA LEU A 394 20.49 37.96 -36.85
C LEU A 394 20.40 36.44 -36.85
N ALA A 395 19.67 35.86 -37.81
CA ALA A 395 19.62 34.40 -37.98
C ALA A 395 21.02 33.79 -38.22
N GLU A 396 21.88 34.49 -38.97
CA GLU A 396 23.26 34.06 -39.20
C GLU A 396 24.15 34.23 -37.94
N SER A 397 23.85 35.20 -37.06
CA SER A 397 24.47 35.30 -35.74
C SER A 397 24.09 34.10 -34.88
N ILE A 398 22.79 33.82 -34.73
CA ILE A 398 22.28 32.66 -33.98
C ILE A 398 22.92 31.35 -34.49
N ARG A 399 23.08 31.21 -35.81
CA ARG A 399 23.78 30.07 -36.40
C ARG A 399 25.21 29.90 -35.89
N LYS A 400 25.97 31.00 -35.79
CA LYS A 400 27.36 31.00 -35.33
C LYS A 400 27.44 30.79 -33.82
N ASP A 401 26.62 31.50 -33.06
CA ASP A 401 26.64 31.51 -31.60
C ASP A 401 26.28 30.14 -31.03
N PHE A 402 25.26 29.48 -31.60
CA PHE A 402 24.80 28.14 -31.20
C PHE A 402 25.36 27.01 -32.06
N ARG A 403 26.30 27.31 -32.97
CA ARG A 403 27.00 26.33 -33.82
C ARG A 403 26.04 25.37 -34.56
N ILE A 404 24.96 25.90 -35.13
CA ILE A 404 23.98 25.09 -35.87
C ILE A 404 24.70 24.43 -37.07
N PRO A 405 24.65 23.10 -37.21
CA PRO A 405 25.30 22.39 -38.31
C PRO A 405 24.86 22.92 -39.68
N ASP A 406 25.80 23.05 -40.61
CA ASP A 406 25.55 23.67 -41.92
C ASP A 406 24.39 22.97 -42.66
N LYS A 407 24.36 21.63 -42.68
CA LYS A 407 23.24 20.87 -43.25
C LYS A 407 21.88 21.25 -42.65
N ARG A 408 21.78 21.39 -41.32
CA ARG A 408 20.53 21.73 -40.63
C ARG A 408 20.10 23.16 -40.93
N PHE A 409 21.06 24.09 -40.95
CA PHE A 409 20.79 25.49 -41.27
C PHE A 409 20.32 25.67 -42.72
N TRP A 410 20.88 24.92 -43.68
CA TRP A 410 20.44 24.98 -45.07
C TRP A 410 18.99 24.52 -45.23
N PHE A 411 18.58 23.42 -44.60
CA PHE A 411 17.18 22.98 -44.59
C PHE A 411 16.26 24.03 -43.96
N LEU A 412 16.64 24.57 -42.81
CA LEU A 412 15.89 25.62 -42.12
C LEU A 412 15.72 26.86 -43.00
N LYS A 413 16.80 27.32 -43.63
CA LYS A 413 16.81 28.57 -44.40
C LYS A 413 15.98 28.47 -45.67
N ILE A 414 16.02 27.35 -46.39
CA ILE A 414 15.16 27.17 -47.58
C ILE A 414 13.68 27.11 -47.20
N ASP A 415 13.32 26.44 -46.11
CA ASP A 415 11.93 26.36 -45.65
C ASP A 415 11.45 27.73 -45.18
N ALA A 416 12.25 28.45 -44.38
CA ALA A 416 11.92 29.79 -43.91
C ALA A 416 11.75 30.82 -45.04
N LEU A 417 12.67 30.82 -46.03
CA LEU A 417 12.55 31.71 -47.20
C LEU A 417 11.33 31.37 -48.05
N ALA A 418 10.95 30.08 -48.13
CA ALA A 418 9.79 29.65 -48.88
C ALA A 418 8.47 29.99 -48.15
N VAL A 419 8.43 29.88 -46.82
CA VAL A 419 7.32 30.38 -45.98
C VAL A 419 7.11 31.88 -46.21
N LYS A 420 8.21 32.65 -46.29
CA LYS A 420 8.17 34.09 -46.59
C LYS A 420 7.78 34.39 -48.05
N GLY A 421 7.91 33.42 -48.97
CA GLY A 421 7.70 33.59 -50.41
C GLY A 421 8.84 34.32 -51.13
N ASP A 422 10.03 34.37 -50.54
CA ASP A 422 11.19 35.12 -51.05
C ASP A 422 12.03 34.26 -52.02
N TRP A 423 11.43 33.93 -53.17
CA TRP A 423 12.02 33.02 -54.16
C TRP A 423 13.32 33.55 -54.78
N LEU A 424 13.46 34.87 -54.91
CA LEU A 424 14.67 35.52 -55.39
C LEU A 424 15.86 35.26 -54.47
N GLU A 425 15.66 35.31 -53.15
CA GLU A 425 16.70 35.00 -52.18
C GLU A 425 17.00 33.49 -52.12
N ILE A 426 16.03 32.61 -52.36
CA ILE A 426 16.30 31.17 -52.52
C ILE A 426 17.21 30.92 -53.73
N GLU A 427 16.94 31.60 -54.86
CA GLU A 427 17.76 31.46 -56.06
C GLU A 427 19.20 31.93 -55.80
N LYS A 428 19.37 33.12 -55.19
CA LYS A 428 20.68 33.64 -54.78
C LYS A 428 21.38 32.70 -53.80
N PHE A 429 20.65 32.19 -52.81
CA PHE A 429 21.19 31.27 -51.81
C PHE A 429 21.68 29.97 -52.45
N SER A 430 20.94 29.43 -53.41
CA SER A 430 21.36 28.23 -54.16
C SER A 430 22.67 28.43 -54.93
N LYS A 431 22.99 29.68 -55.32
CA LYS A 431 24.18 30.04 -56.10
C LYS A 431 25.37 30.41 -55.20
N SER A 432 25.13 30.68 -53.92
CA SER A 432 26.15 31.18 -52.99
C SER A 432 27.31 30.21 -52.74
N LYS A 433 27.01 28.94 -52.43
CA LYS A 433 27.97 27.86 -52.19
C LYS A 433 27.38 26.52 -52.64
N LYS A 434 28.21 25.50 -52.78
CA LYS A 434 27.74 24.13 -53.05
C LYS A 434 26.88 23.65 -51.86
N SER A 435 25.62 23.35 -52.14
CA SER A 435 24.66 22.91 -51.11
C SER A 435 25.11 21.61 -50.42
N PRO A 436 25.27 21.59 -49.08
CA PRO A 436 25.62 20.39 -48.31
C PRO A 436 24.44 19.41 -48.18
N ILE A 437 23.22 19.84 -48.54
CA ILE A 437 21.99 19.04 -48.56
C ILE A 437 21.61 18.59 -49.98
N GLY A 438 22.40 18.97 -50.99
CA GLY A 438 22.04 18.80 -52.40
C GLY A 438 20.98 19.81 -52.87
N TYR A 439 20.44 19.61 -54.08
CA TYR A 439 19.44 20.50 -54.67
C TYR A 439 18.04 19.87 -54.74
N GLU A 440 17.91 18.58 -54.40
CA GLU A 440 16.62 17.92 -54.27
C GLU A 440 15.72 18.61 -53.23
N PRO A 441 16.19 18.97 -52.02
CA PRO A 441 15.36 19.70 -51.05
C PRO A 441 14.83 21.04 -51.55
N PHE A 442 15.59 21.75 -52.40
CA PHE A 442 15.15 23.01 -53.00
C PHE A 442 13.93 22.78 -53.91
N VAL A 443 13.91 21.68 -54.67
CA VAL A 443 12.78 21.32 -55.53
C VAL A 443 11.56 20.96 -54.69
N HIS A 444 11.72 20.13 -53.66
CA HIS A 444 10.61 19.75 -52.77
C HIS A 444 9.97 20.96 -52.09
N VAL A 445 10.79 21.90 -51.61
CA VAL A 445 10.28 23.14 -50.99
C VAL A 445 9.54 24.01 -52.01
N CYS A 446 10.03 24.15 -53.24
CA CYS A 446 9.32 24.89 -54.28
C CYS A 446 7.97 24.23 -54.64
N LEU A 447 7.94 22.89 -54.73
CA LEU A 447 6.73 22.12 -54.99
C LEU A 447 5.69 22.25 -53.86
N LYS A 448 6.14 22.26 -52.60
CA LYS A 448 5.27 22.46 -51.42
C LYS A 448 4.45 23.76 -51.50
N TYR A 449 4.98 24.80 -52.14
CA TYR A 449 4.31 26.09 -52.33
C TYR A 449 3.85 26.32 -53.79
N ASN A 450 3.70 25.27 -54.59
CA ASN A 450 3.24 25.30 -55.98
C ASN A 450 4.06 26.18 -56.95
N GLN A 451 5.35 26.40 -56.66
CA GLN A 451 6.25 27.19 -57.51
C GLN A 451 7.01 26.32 -58.51
N ASN A 452 6.30 25.82 -59.50
CA ASN A 452 6.85 24.92 -60.53
C ASN A 452 7.94 25.58 -61.39
N PHE A 453 7.83 26.89 -61.65
CA PHE A 453 8.84 27.63 -62.43
C PHE A 453 10.18 27.71 -61.71
N GLU A 454 10.15 27.98 -60.41
CA GLU A 454 11.34 28.06 -59.58
C GLU A 454 11.97 26.68 -59.36
N ALA A 455 11.13 25.66 -59.13
CA ALA A 455 11.56 24.28 -58.99
C ALA A 455 12.39 23.77 -60.18
N LYS A 456 11.97 24.09 -61.43
CA LYS A 456 12.67 23.69 -62.66
C LYS A 456 14.13 24.17 -62.72
N LYS A 457 14.45 25.33 -62.11
CA LYS A 457 15.82 25.88 -62.10
C LYS A 457 16.81 24.98 -61.35
N TYR A 458 16.35 24.24 -60.34
CA TYR A 458 17.20 23.42 -59.48
C TYR A 458 17.41 21.99 -60.01
N VAL A 459 16.51 21.51 -60.87
CA VAL A 459 16.51 20.14 -61.43
C VAL A 459 17.82 19.79 -62.13
N SER A 460 18.36 20.73 -62.91
CA SER A 460 19.64 20.54 -63.63
C SER A 460 20.81 20.24 -62.68
N ARG A 461 20.74 20.76 -61.44
CA ARG A 461 21.78 20.68 -60.40
C ARG A 461 21.58 19.50 -59.43
N VAL A 462 20.45 18.80 -59.50
CA VAL A 462 20.21 17.57 -58.71
C VAL A 462 21.20 16.48 -59.15
N ALA A 463 21.64 15.63 -58.22
CA ALA A 463 22.50 14.50 -58.55
C ALA A 463 21.79 13.54 -59.54
N PRO A 464 22.51 12.96 -60.52
CA PRO A 464 21.91 12.17 -61.58
C PRO A 464 20.99 11.07 -61.05
N GLU A 465 21.44 10.31 -60.05
CA GLU A 465 20.69 9.22 -59.37
C GLU A 465 19.29 9.61 -58.87
N LYS A 466 19.07 10.89 -58.58
CA LYS A 466 17.81 11.41 -58.04
C LYS A 466 17.04 12.27 -59.03
N LYS A 467 17.60 12.54 -60.22
CA LYS A 467 16.94 13.36 -61.25
C LYS A 467 15.63 12.74 -61.71
N ALA A 468 15.59 11.42 -61.97
CA ALA A 468 14.37 10.75 -62.42
C ALA A 468 13.21 10.99 -61.45
N LYS A 469 13.41 10.72 -60.15
CA LYS A 469 12.43 10.97 -59.07
C LYS A 469 11.95 12.41 -59.00
N VAL A 470 12.85 13.38 -59.14
CA VAL A 470 12.48 14.81 -59.13
C VAL A 470 11.64 15.21 -60.35
N HIS A 471 11.89 14.66 -61.54
CA HIS A 471 11.05 14.92 -62.72
C HIS A 471 9.66 14.29 -62.60
N ILE A 472 9.54 13.13 -61.94
CA ILE A 472 8.23 12.54 -61.60
C ILE A 472 7.42 13.49 -60.72
N LEU A 473 8.06 14.08 -59.71
CA LEU A 473 7.43 15.02 -58.78
C LEU A 473 7.01 16.34 -59.45
N LEU A 474 7.72 16.75 -60.51
CA LEU A 474 7.38 17.95 -61.31
C LEU A 474 6.32 17.70 -62.39
N GLY A 475 5.81 16.46 -62.51
CA GLY A 475 4.84 16.09 -63.54
C GLY A 475 5.42 15.99 -64.95
N LEU A 476 6.75 15.98 -65.09
CA LEU A 476 7.45 15.88 -66.38
C LEU A 476 7.69 14.41 -66.74
N TYR A 477 6.61 13.65 -66.92
CA TYR A 477 6.66 12.18 -67.01
C TYR A 477 7.42 11.64 -68.23
N ASN A 478 7.40 12.35 -69.36
CA ASN A 478 8.15 11.97 -70.57
C ASN A 478 9.67 12.02 -70.33
N GLU A 479 10.15 13.14 -69.78
CA GLU A 479 11.56 13.36 -69.46
C GLU A 479 12.01 12.45 -68.30
N ALA A 480 11.13 12.23 -67.32
CA ALA A 480 11.37 11.30 -66.22
C ALA A 480 11.56 9.86 -66.72
N ALA A 481 10.76 9.41 -67.70
CA ALA A 481 10.86 8.07 -68.27
C ALA A 481 12.16 7.88 -69.07
N ASP A 482 12.53 8.86 -69.90
CA ASP A 482 13.79 8.83 -70.64
C ASP A 482 15.02 8.79 -69.70
N LEU A 483 14.99 9.57 -68.60
CA LEU A 483 16.04 9.58 -67.58
C LEU A 483 16.08 8.29 -66.75
N ALA A 484 14.93 7.73 -66.36
CA ALA A 484 14.87 6.47 -65.63
C ALA A 484 15.38 5.29 -66.47
N PHE A 485 15.12 5.29 -67.79
CA PHE A 485 15.66 4.32 -68.73
C PHE A 485 17.19 4.46 -68.88
N GLN A 486 17.70 5.68 -69.03
CA GLN A 486 19.15 5.93 -69.07
C GLN A 486 19.87 5.49 -67.79
N GLN A 487 19.20 5.61 -66.64
CA GLN A 487 19.73 5.20 -65.32
C GLN A 487 19.51 3.72 -65.00
N LYS A 488 18.84 2.96 -65.89
CA LYS A 488 18.44 1.57 -65.68
C LYS A 488 17.64 1.35 -64.39
N ASN A 489 16.84 2.34 -63.96
CA ASN A 489 16.07 2.27 -62.73
C ASN A 489 14.63 1.80 -63.03
N GLU A 490 14.39 0.48 -62.90
CA GLU A 490 13.09 -0.13 -63.19
C GLU A 490 11.98 0.31 -62.21
N ASP A 491 12.33 0.63 -60.96
CA ASP A 491 11.36 1.04 -59.94
C ASP A 491 10.73 2.40 -60.27
N ASP A 492 11.54 3.36 -60.72
CA ASP A 492 11.06 4.67 -61.15
C ASP A 492 10.18 4.55 -62.42
N LEU A 493 10.54 3.66 -63.36
CA LEU A 493 9.71 3.35 -64.54
C LEU A 493 8.36 2.73 -64.16
N ASN A 494 8.35 1.83 -63.17
CA ASN A 494 7.13 1.23 -62.63
C ASN A 494 6.24 2.28 -61.96
N GLN A 495 6.83 3.21 -61.22
CA GLN A 495 6.11 4.31 -60.58
C GLN A 495 5.47 5.23 -61.62
N ILE A 496 6.19 5.60 -62.69
CA ILE A 496 5.65 6.43 -63.78
C ILE A 496 4.51 5.70 -64.50
N LEU A 497 4.64 4.40 -64.78
CA LEU A 497 3.62 3.59 -65.44
C LEU A 497 2.32 3.51 -64.63
N ARG A 498 2.41 3.43 -63.30
CA ARG A 498 1.25 3.46 -62.40
C ARG A 498 0.52 4.80 -62.44
N ILE A 499 1.28 5.90 -62.43
CA ILE A 499 0.74 7.27 -62.44
C ILE A 499 0.14 7.62 -63.81
N CYS A 500 0.77 7.16 -64.91
CA CYS A 500 0.39 7.49 -66.29
C CYS A 500 -0.53 6.45 -66.96
N SER A 501 -1.27 5.65 -66.18
CA SER A 501 -2.17 4.60 -66.70
C SER A 501 -3.23 5.11 -67.68
N SER A 502 -3.57 6.40 -67.61
CA SER A 502 -4.49 7.11 -68.50
C SER A 502 -3.85 7.59 -69.82
N ASN A 503 -2.52 7.73 -69.90
CA ASN A 503 -1.81 8.15 -71.12
C ASN A 503 -1.22 6.93 -71.86
N ARG A 504 -1.99 6.40 -72.83
CA ARG A 504 -1.66 5.18 -73.59
C ARG A 504 -0.33 5.28 -74.34
N GLU A 505 0.05 6.45 -74.83
CA GLU A 505 1.29 6.65 -75.60
C GLU A 505 2.53 6.59 -74.72
N LEU A 506 2.46 7.21 -73.52
CA LEU A 506 3.56 7.16 -72.57
C LEU A 506 3.69 5.77 -71.91
N ALA A 507 2.56 5.13 -71.62
CA ALA A 507 2.54 3.77 -71.07
C ALA A 507 3.17 2.75 -72.04
N THR A 508 2.86 2.82 -73.33
CA THR A 508 3.46 1.95 -74.37
C THR A 508 4.95 2.24 -74.55
N LYS A 509 5.37 3.52 -74.53
CA LYS A 509 6.79 3.92 -74.54
C LYS A 509 7.57 3.31 -73.36
N ILE A 510 7.02 3.39 -72.15
CA ILE A 510 7.65 2.84 -70.93
C ILE A 510 7.70 1.31 -70.96
N GLN A 511 6.66 0.63 -71.45
CA GLN A 511 6.66 -0.83 -71.60
C GLN A 511 7.73 -1.31 -72.58
N ASN A 512 7.94 -0.59 -73.69
CA ASN A 512 9.01 -0.87 -74.64
C ASN A 512 10.41 -0.64 -74.04
N MET A 513 10.59 0.44 -73.27
CA MET A 513 11.83 0.72 -72.53
C MET A 513 12.15 -0.38 -71.51
N LYS A 514 11.14 -0.86 -70.77
CA LYS A 514 11.30 -1.99 -69.84
C LYS A 514 11.67 -3.29 -70.56
N ALA A 515 11.01 -3.59 -71.68
CA ALA A 515 11.33 -4.76 -72.49
C ALA A 515 12.78 -4.72 -73.02
N GLN A 516 13.29 -3.54 -73.37
CA GLN A 516 14.69 -3.35 -73.78
C GLN A 516 15.69 -3.48 -72.62
N LEU A 517 15.34 -3.06 -71.41
CA LEU A 517 16.15 -3.28 -70.21
C LEU A 517 16.21 -4.77 -69.82
N SER A 518 15.11 -5.51 -69.96
CA SER A 518 15.03 -6.95 -69.64
C SER A 518 15.75 -7.87 -70.64
N ARG A 519 16.10 -7.36 -71.83
CA ARG A 519 16.76 -8.12 -72.92
C ARG A 519 18.29 -7.97 -72.93
N ARG A 520 18.85 -7.21 -72.00
CA ARG A 520 20.30 -7.01 -71.79
C ARG A 520 20.65 -7.46 -70.38
#